data_AF-A0A428G2M1-F1
#
_entry.id   AF-A0A428G2M1-F1
#
_cell.length_a   1.000
_cell.length_b   1.000
_cell.length_c   1.000
_cell.angle_alpha   90.00
_cell.angle_beta   90.00
_cell.angle_gamma   90.00
#
_symmetry.space_group_name_H-M   'P 1'
#
loop_
_entity.id
_entity.type
_entity.pdbx_description
1 polymer ?
#
loop_
_entity_poly.entity_id
_entity_poly.type
_entity_poly.pdbx_seq_one_letter_code
_entity_poly.pdbx_strand_id
1 'polypeptide(L)'
;MIAVLPNTVDKDLRSFLIEVDKKYESKASIHKLHELDVDMIQPQCEILPSWYRNHIREESKGLFQKFPVVKNSNNQAICPICEGVFSTKITLKHIIPKSEKEKDGQKLGEPRLAILPINLVKCCEECNTSKHSEKSLKEEESEIHPYFEEFDIEDYFDIKFVDTNEGFWPEVEFNYKDNSNGKRIHNFIDNYNIEKTYTHRVKLEFQRILTILANSPLTLTKSILQLYIKNLREEYKEYRECEKIKGKYWVDQNYFGFKICEYLVEIIDNDSVIYKLNEEINKRRQPSQYIAFSNQEFQNDMNKVQTIRDLEMFVKNNKEDLIAYYQQIKKQGLSIDFPKLFNVDEDRLRKKCLDDKLRKKRLIEEIVKYYLESGKSFDHFGEDCASIITI
;
A
#
# COMPACT_ATOMS: atom_id res chain seq x y z
N MET A 1 1.64 -34.49 -5.00
CA MET A 1 1.55 -33.51 -6.12
C MET A 1 2.26 -33.97 -7.42
N ILE A 2 2.55 -35.27 -7.55
CA ILE A 2 3.45 -35.85 -8.56
C ILE A 2 2.91 -35.85 -9.99
N ALA A 3 1.60 -35.64 -10.16
CA ALA A 3 0.93 -35.62 -11.46
C ALA A 3 1.49 -34.56 -12.44
N VAL A 4 2.24 -33.58 -11.93
CA VAL A 4 2.95 -32.60 -12.76
C VAL A 4 4.08 -33.26 -13.57
N LEU A 5 4.75 -34.28 -13.05
CA LEU A 5 5.87 -34.93 -13.73
C LEU A 5 5.40 -35.84 -14.89
N PRO A 6 6.09 -35.83 -16.04
CA PRO A 6 5.69 -36.64 -17.20
C PRO A 6 5.85 -38.14 -16.91
N ASN A 7 5.00 -38.97 -17.54
CA ASN A 7 5.06 -40.42 -17.41
C ASN A 7 6.33 -41.06 -18.00
N THR A 8 7.18 -40.26 -18.67
CA THR A 8 8.47 -40.66 -19.25
C THR A 8 9.63 -40.66 -18.25
N VAL A 9 9.37 -40.28 -16.98
CA VAL A 9 10.35 -40.44 -15.90
C VAL A 9 10.58 -41.93 -15.65
N ASP A 10 11.86 -42.31 -15.52
CA ASP A 10 12.29 -43.67 -15.19
C ASP A 10 11.50 -44.24 -14.00
N LYS A 11 11.18 -45.53 -14.05
CA LYS A 11 10.29 -46.17 -13.06
C LYS A 11 10.86 -46.11 -11.65
N ASP A 12 12.17 -46.24 -11.52
CA ASP A 12 12.85 -46.29 -10.22
C ASP A 12 12.94 -44.87 -9.65
N LEU A 13 13.26 -43.88 -10.50
CA LEU A 13 13.19 -42.46 -10.13
C LEU A 13 11.76 -42.06 -9.71
N ARG A 14 10.73 -42.51 -10.44
CA ARG A 14 9.33 -42.21 -10.10
C ARG A 14 8.94 -42.82 -8.75
N SER A 15 9.35 -44.04 -8.49
CA SER A 15 9.06 -44.73 -7.22
C SER A 15 9.73 -44.01 -6.04
N PHE A 16 10.99 -43.61 -6.20
CA PHE A 16 11.71 -42.78 -5.25
C PHE A 16 10.97 -41.45 -4.97
N LEU A 17 10.59 -40.71 -6.02
CA LEU A 17 9.88 -39.43 -5.86
C LEU A 17 8.52 -39.59 -5.16
N ILE A 18 7.84 -40.73 -5.32
CA ILE A 18 6.58 -41.02 -4.60
C ILE A 18 6.80 -41.15 -3.10
N GLU A 19 7.86 -41.83 -2.67
CA GLU A 19 8.19 -41.95 -1.24
C GLU A 19 8.61 -40.61 -0.65
N VAL A 20 9.43 -39.84 -1.39
CA VAL A 20 9.86 -38.52 -0.95
C VAL A 20 8.69 -37.53 -0.89
N ASP A 21 7.77 -37.52 -1.86
CA ASP A 21 6.55 -36.67 -1.85
C ASP A 21 5.73 -36.92 -0.58
N LYS A 22 5.50 -38.19 -0.21
CA LYS A 22 4.76 -38.57 0.99
C LYS A 22 5.46 -38.10 2.27
N LYS A 23 6.78 -38.30 2.37
CA LYS A 23 7.54 -37.85 3.55
C LYS A 23 7.55 -36.33 3.66
N TYR A 24 7.76 -35.63 2.55
CA TYR A 24 7.68 -34.17 2.47
C TYR A 24 6.30 -33.68 2.93
N GLU A 25 5.23 -34.19 2.33
CA GLU A 25 3.85 -33.81 2.64
C GLU A 25 3.52 -34.02 4.12
N SER A 26 3.94 -35.15 4.70
CA SER A 26 3.74 -35.44 6.13
C SER A 26 4.42 -34.43 7.05
N LYS A 27 5.60 -33.92 6.66
CA LYS A 27 6.35 -32.92 7.44
C LYS A 27 5.85 -31.50 7.21
N ALA A 28 5.51 -31.16 5.97
CA ALA A 28 4.93 -29.86 5.62
C ALA A 28 3.59 -29.64 6.33
N SER A 29 2.72 -30.66 6.37
CA SER A 29 1.39 -30.59 6.98
C SER A 29 1.39 -30.38 8.50
N ILE A 30 2.54 -30.59 9.16
CA ILE A 30 2.73 -30.37 10.59
C ILE A 30 3.81 -29.31 10.88
N HIS A 31 4.19 -28.53 9.86
CA HIS A 31 5.12 -27.41 9.94
C HIS A 31 6.54 -27.78 10.42
N LYS A 32 7.01 -28.99 10.05
CA LYS A 32 8.29 -29.58 10.50
C LYS A 32 9.24 -29.92 9.35
N LEU A 33 9.33 -29.03 8.35
CA LEU A 33 10.23 -29.24 7.20
C LEU A 33 11.71 -29.33 7.60
N HIS A 34 12.13 -28.67 8.67
CA HIS A 34 13.47 -28.84 9.25
C HIS A 34 13.80 -30.28 9.66
N GLU A 35 12.80 -31.10 10.01
CA GLU A 35 12.96 -32.53 10.33
C GLU A 35 12.93 -33.45 9.10
N LEU A 36 12.79 -32.91 7.89
CA LEU A 36 12.72 -33.73 6.68
C LEU A 36 14.09 -34.36 6.39
N ASP A 37 14.25 -35.63 6.72
CA ASP A 37 15.43 -36.40 6.38
C ASP A 37 15.19 -37.28 5.14
N VAL A 38 15.83 -36.95 4.03
CA VAL A 38 15.73 -37.71 2.77
C VAL A 38 16.75 -38.86 2.71
N ASP A 39 17.78 -38.88 3.57
CA ASP A 39 18.80 -39.95 3.58
C ASP A 39 18.24 -41.31 4.00
N MET A 40 17.13 -41.32 4.74
CA MET A 40 16.38 -42.55 5.03
C MET A 40 15.68 -43.16 3.81
N ILE A 41 15.55 -42.41 2.70
CA ILE A 41 14.93 -42.87 1.46
C ILE A 41 16.05 -43.09 0.45
N GLN A 42 16.43 -44.35 0.27
CA GLN A 42 17.54 -44.69 -0.63
C GLN A 42 17.07 -44.60 -2.09
N PRO A 43 17.65 -43.69 -2.90
CA PRO A 43 17.33 -43.65 -4.32
C PRO A 43 17.91 -44.90 -5.00
N GLN A 44 17.11 -45.52 -5.85
CA GLN A 44 17.56 -46.63 -6.69
C GLN A 44 18.22 -46.13 -8.00
N CYS A 45 18.34 -44.81 -8.15
CA CYS A 45 18.91 -44.13 -9.31
C CYS A 45 19.95 -43.08 -8.88
N GLU A 46 20.92 -42.79 -9.75
CA GLU A 46 21.90 -41.73 -9.52
C GLU A 46 21.24 -40.34 -9.53
N ILE A 47 21.55 -39.53 -8.51
CA ILE A 47 21.10 -38.13 -8.42
C ILE A 47 22.00 -37.29 -9.32
N LEU A 48 21.44 -36.66 -10.35
CA LEU A 48 22.21 -35.85 -11.28
C LEU A 48 22.00 -34.34 -11.00
N PRO A 49 23.08 -33.53 -10.96
CA PRO A 49 22.98 -32.07 -10.82
C PRO A 49 22.11 -31.39 -11.91
N SER A 50 22.00 -32.07 -13.06
CA SER A 50 21.21 -31.61 -14.21
C SER A 50 19.71 -31.85 -14.08
N TRP A 51 19.23 -32.53 -13.02
CA TRP A 51 17.83 -32.93 -12.89
C TRP A 51 16.84 -31.78 -13.06
N TYR A 52 17.05 -30.65 -12.38
CA TYR A 52 16.15 -29.50 -12.51
C TYR A 52 16.12 -28.93 -13.95
N ARG A 53 17.30 -28.83 -14.58
CA ARG A 53 17.42 -28.33 -15.95
C ARG A 53 16.67 -29.24 -16.92
N ASN A 54 16.91 -30.55 -16.80
CA ASN A 54 16.44 -31.54 -17.75
C ASN A 54 14.96 -31.88 -17.51
N HIS A 55 14.46 -31.92 -16.28
CA HIS A 55 13.10 -32.38 -15.99
C HIS A 55 12.09 -31.28 -15.75
N ILE A 56 12.49 -30.06 -15.39
CA ILE A 56 11.55 -28.97 -15.04
C ILE A 56 11.73 -27.74 -15.94
N ARG A 57 12.97 -27.25 -16.10
CA ARG A 57 13.24 -25.95 -16.75
C ARG A 57 13.02 -25.95 -18.26
N GLU A 58 13.18 -27.10 -18.91
CA GLU A 58 13.11 -27.18 -20.36
C GLU A 58 11.72 -26.79 -20.90
N GLU A 59 11.64 -25.66 -21.61
CA GLU A 59 10.38 -25.08 -22.10
C GLU A 59 9.58 -26.04 -22.99
N SER A 60 10.30 -26.88 -23.75
CA SER A 60 9.74 -27.95 -24.60
C SER A 60 8.77 -28.88 -23.85
N LYS A 61 8.89 -28.98 -22.52
CA LYS A 61 8.06 -29.86 -21.68
C LYS A 61 6.76 -29.20 -21.20
N GLY A 62 6.64 -27.87 -21.28
CA GLY A 62 5.44 -27.12 -20.87
C GLY A 62 5.03 -27.30 -19.39
N LEU A 63 5.92 -27.84 -18.55
CA LEU A 63 5.61 -28.24 -17.17
C LEU A 63 5.30 -27.07 -16.27
N PHE A 64 5.96 -25.93 -16.52
CA PHE A 64 5.71 -24.69 -15.81
C PHE A 64 4.22 -24.35 -15.75
N GLN A 65 3.47 -24.54 -16.84
CA GLN A 65 2.04 -24.21 -16.86
C GLN A 65 1.17 -25.11 -15.97
N LYS A 66 1.64 -26.32 -15.64
CA LYS A 66 0.91 -27.29 -14.82
C LYS A 66 1.01 -27.02 -13.31
N PHE A 67 1.95 -26.17 -12.87
CA PHE A 67 2.05 -25.82 -11.46
C PHE A 67 0.85 -24.98 -10.99
N PRO A 68 0.36 -25.21 -9.75
CA PRO A 68 -0.80 -24.51 -9.22
C PRO A 68 -0.56 -23.00 -9.12
N VAL A 69 -1.64 -22.24 -9.17
CA VAL A 69 -1.65 -20.80 -8.93
C VAL A 69 -2.72 -20.49 -7.89
N VAL A 70 -2.42 -19.55 -7.01
CA VAL A 70 -3.42 -18.94 -6.12
C VAL A 70 -4.08 -17.81 -6.89
N LYS A 71 -5.37 -17.56 -6.63
CA LYS A 71 -6.10 -16.46 -7.25
C LYS A 71 -6.73 -15.55 -6.20
N ASN A 72 -6.77 -14.26 -6.50
CA ASN A 72 -7.49 -13.28 -5.69
C ASN A 72 -9.00 -13.32 -5.95
N SER A 73 -9.75 -12.45 -5.25
CA SER A 73 -11.20 -12.26 -5.42
C SER A 73 -11.63 -11.93 -6.86
N ASN A 74 -10.76 -11.27 -7.61
CA ASN A 74 -10.95 -10.91 -9.02
C ASN A 74 -10.50 -12.01 -10.01
N ASN A 75 -10.24 -13.23 -9.53
CA ASN A 75 -9.80 -14.39 -10.34
C ASN A 75 -8.46 -14.16 -11.07
N GLN A 76 -7.65 -13.20 -10.62
CA GLN A 76 -6.30 -12.96 -11.11
C GLN A 76 -5.31 -13.84 -10.34
N ALA A 77 -4.32 -14.40 -11.04
CA ALA A 77 -3.30 -15.22 -10.40
C ALA A 77 -2.34 -14.34 -9.58
N ILE A 78 -2.06 -14.75 -8.34
CA ILE A 78 -1.20 -14.02 -7.41
C ILE A 78 -0.02 -14.88 -6.95
N CYS A 79 1.07 -14.21 -6.58
CA CYS A 79 2.21 -14.83 -5.92
C CYS A 79 1.81 -15.30 -4.52
N PRO A 80 1.94 -16.58 -4.18
CA PRO A 80 1.61 -17.09 -2.85
C PRO A 80 2.62 -16.66 -1.77
N ILE A 81 3.74 -16.02 -2.14
CA ILE A 81 4.77 -15.58 -1.20
C ILE A 81 4.57 -14.12 -0.80
N CYS A 82 4.32 -13.23 -1.77
CA CYS A 82 4.18 -11.79 -1.53
C CYS A 82 2.82 -11.23 -1.92
N GLU A 83 1.87 -12.11 -2.27
CA GLU A 83 0.48 -11.81 -2.63
C GLU A 83 0.27 -10.86 -3.82
N GLY A 84 1.34 -10.45 -4.51
CA GLY A 84 1.23 -9.56 -5.66
C GLY A 84 0.62 -10.28 -6.85
N VAL A 85 -0.22 -9.58 -7.62
CA VAL A 85 -0.71 -10.08 -8.91
C VAL A 85 0.47 -10.42 -9.82
N PHE A 86 0.45 -11.61 -10.41
CA PHE A 86 1.52 -12.03 -11.30
C PHE A 86 1.59 -11.12 -12.54
N SER A 87 2.80 -10.64 -12.82
CA SER A 87 3.15 -9.95 -14.06
C SER A 87 3.77 -10.92 -15.07
N THR A 88 4.59 -10.43 -16.00
CA THR A 88 5.24 -11.25 -17.03
C THR A 88 6.40 -12.12 -16.52
N LYS A 89 6.97 -11.82 -15.34
CA LYS A 89 8.17 -12.49 -14.83
C LYS A 89 7.88 -13.45 -13.67
N ILE A 90 7.34 -14.61 -14.00
CA ILE A 90 7.00 -15.66 -13.04
C ILE A 90 8.05 -16.78 -13.10
N THR A 91 8.48 -17.26 -11.94
CA THR A 91 9.48 -18.33 -11.82
C THR A 91 9.00 -19.43 -10.87
N LEU A 92 9.77 -20.51 -10.72
CA LEU A 92 9.57 -21.52 -9.69
C LEU A 92 10.63 -21.36 -8.60
N LYS A 93 10.18 -21.20 -7.36
CA LYS A 93 11.04 -21.19 -6.16
C LYS A 93 11.03 -22.55 -5.51
N HIS A 94 12.21 -23.05 -5.20
CA HIS A 94 12.41 -24.17 -4.30
C HIS A 94 12.14 -23.72 -2.86
N ILE A 95 11.23 -24.38 -2.15
CA ILE A 95 10.99 -24.14 -0.72
C ILE A 95 12.17 -24.67 0.08
N ILE A 96 12.57 -25.93 -0.09
CA ILE A 96 13.87 -26.42 0.38
C ILE A 96 14.90 -26.22 -0.74
N PRO A 97 15.99 -25.46 -0.52
CA PRO A 97 16.99 -25.18 -1.53
C PRO A 97 17.58 -26.44 -2.16
N LYS A 98 17.84 -26.42 -3.46
CA LYS A 98 18.44 -27.53 -4.21
C LYS A 98 19.98 -27.55 -4.20
N SER A 99 20.61 -26.77 -3.32
CA SER A 99 22.07 -26.62 -3.28
C SER A 99 22.75 -27.96 -2.98
N GLU A 100 23.83 -28.28 -3.70
CA GLU A 100 24.71 -29.44 -3.44
C GLU A 100 25.86 -29.08 -2.49
N LYS A 101 25.98 -27.81 -2.11
CA LYS A 101 27.09 -27.34 -1.28
C LYS A 101 26.95 -27.91 0.13
N GLU A 102 28.10 -28.16 0.75
CA GLU A 102 28.20 -28.52 2.15
C GLU A 102 29.02 -27.48 2.90
N LYS A 103 28.67 -27.25 4.16
CA LYS A 103 29.39 -26.37 5.08
C LYS A 103 29.42 -27.05 6.45
N ASP A 104 30.61 -27.17 7.03
CA ASP A 104 30.82 -27.81 8.34
C ASP A 104 30.21 -29.22 8.44
N GLY A 105 30.25 -29.99 7.35
CA GLY A 105 29.70 -31.35 7.26
C GLY A 105 28.17 -31.40 7.13
N GLN A 106 27.50 -30.26 6.94
CA GLN A 106 26.06 -30.17 6.74
C GLN A 106 25.74 -29.78 5.29
N LYS A 107 24.80 -30.50 4.67
CA LYS A 107 24.27 -30.15 3.35
C LYS A 107 23.48 -28.86 3.44
N LEU A 108 23.85 -27.87 2.61
CA LEU A 108 23.16 -26.60 2.51
C LEU A 108 21.81 -26.75 1.78
N GLY A 109 21.59 -27.82 1.04
CA GLY A 109 20.32 -28.04 0.37
C GLY A 109 20.01 -29.51 0.20
N GLU A 110 18.94 -29.79 -0.52
CA GLU A 110 18.51 -31.12 -0.84
C GLU A 110 18.27 -31.25 -2.35
N PRO A 111 19.31 -31.63 -3.12
CA PRO A 111 19.23 -31.80 -4.58
C PRO A 111 18.18 -32.83 -5.01
N ARG A 112 17.88 -33.83 -4.17
CA ARG A 112 16.84 -34.84 -4.45
C ARG A 112 15.44 -34.25 -4.54
N LEU A 113 15.22 -33.10 -3.90
CA LEU A 113 13.95 -32.37 -3.94
C LEU A 113 13.87 -31.37 -5.10
N ALA A 114 14.91 -31.24 -5.93
CA ALA A 114 14.99 -30.21 -6.96
C ALA A 114 13.91 -30.32 -8.03
N ILE A 115 13.42 -31.54 -8.31
CA ILE A 115 12.38 -31.82 -9.31
C ILE A 115 11.05 -32.22 -8.68
N LEU A 116 10.97 -32.24 -7.34
CA LEU A 116 9.77 -32.66 -6.64
C LEU A 116 8.73 -31.53 -6.70
N PRO A 117 7.56 -31.73 -7.33
CA PRO A 117 6.61 -30.64 -7.54
C PRO A 117 6.11 -29.98 -6.26
N ILE A 118 5.96 -30.76 -5.16
CA ILE A 118 5.55 -30.22 -3.86
C ILE A 118 6.57 -29.24 -3.27
N ASN A 119 7.83 -29.29 -3.69
CA ASN A 119 8.90 -28.40 -3.23
C ASN A 119 9.00 -27.12 -4.09
N LEU A 120 8.16 -26.98 -5.11
CA LEU A 120 8.26 -25.94 -6.15
C LEU A 120 7.00 -25.07 -6.14
N VAL A 121 7.19 -23.77 -5.91
CA VAL A 121 6.11 -22.79 -5.84
C VAL A 121 6.28 -21.75 -6.93
N LYS A 122 5.22 -21.49 -7.71
CA LYS A 122 5.18 -20.34 -8.63
C LYS A 122 5.27 -19.06 -7.84
N CYS A 123 6.22 -18.19 -8.18
CA CYS A 123 6.41 -16.90 -7.51
C CYS A 123 6.96 -15.84 -8.47
N CYS A 124 6.91 -14.57 -8.06
CA CYS A 124 7.55 -13.48 -8.80
C CYS A 124 9.08 -13.65 -8.81
N GLU A 125 9.75 -13.13 -9.84
CA GLU A 125 11.22 -13.10 -9.90
C GLU A 125 11.83 -12.47 -8.64
N GLU A 126 11.22 -11.41 -8.11
CA GLU A 126 11.68 -10.67 -6.93
C GLU A 126 11.62 -11.50 -5.64
N CYS A 127 10.69 -12.45 -5.56
CA CYS A 127 10.58 -13.40 -4.44
C CYS A 127 11.53 -14.59 -4.60
N ASN A 128 12.04 -14.86 -5.80
CA ASN A 128 12.98 -15.94 -6.02
C ASN A 128 14.41 -15.51 -5.71
N THR A 129 14.65 -15.19 -4.45
CA THR A 129 15.93 -14.62 -4.00
C THR A 129 17.02 -15.69 -3.85
N SER A 130 18.27 -15.24 -3.89
CA SER A 130 19.45 -16.03 -3.50
C SER A 130 19.71 -16.04 -1.99
N LYS A 131 19.00 -15.24 -1.18
CA LYS A 131 19.15 -15.23 0.28
C LYS A 131 18.76 -16.58 0.87
N HIS A 132 17.67 -17.14 0.36
CA HIS A 132 17.23 -18.49 0.70
C HIS A 132 18.01 -19.53 -0.13
N SER A 133 19.21 -19.85 0.35
CA SER A 133 20.14 -20.80 -0.28
C SER A 133 20.52 -22.00 0.59
N GLU A 134 20.17 -21.95 1.89
CA GLU A 134 20.46 -22.98 2.88
C GLU A 134 19.17 -23.53 3.48
N LYS A 135 19.06 -24.86 3.61
CA LYS A 135 17.97 -25.53 4.33
C LYS A 135 18.19 -25.40 5.84
N SER A 136 17.16 -25.06 6.60
CA SER A 136 17.27 -25.05 8.05
C SER A 136 17.10 -26.43 8.69
N LEU A 137 17.85 -26.68 9.77
CA LEU A 137 17.70 -27.83 10.66
C LEU A 137 17.08 -27.47 12.00
N LYS A 138 16.78 -26.19 12.23
CA LYS A 138 16.18 -25.70 13.48
C LYS A 138 14.71 -25.37 13.27
N GLU A 139 13.90 -25.65 14.28
CA GLU A 139 12.47 -25.34 14.25
C GLU A 139 12.21 -23.84 13.99
N GLU A 140 12.92 -22.96 14.70
CA GLU A 140 12.74 -21.50 14.66
C GLU A 140 13.14 -20.85 13.31
N GLU A 141 13.88 -21.58 12.48
CA GLU A 141 14.33 -21.14 11.15
C GLU A 141 13.71 -22.00 10.03
N SER A 142 12.87 -22.99 10.38
CA SER A 142 12.25 -23.91 9.43
C SER A 142 11.45 -23.15 8.38
N GLU A 143 11.56 -23.60 7.13
CA GLU A 143 10.87 -23.00 5.99
C GLU A 143 9.35 -23.02 6.21
N ILE A 144 8.67 -21.98 5.73
CA ILE A 144 7.21 -21.90 5.69
C ILE A 144 6.77 -22.21 4.27
N HIS A 145 5.93 -23.23 4.10
CA HIS A 145 5.41 -23.60 2.78
C HIS A 145 4.04 -22.95 2.52
N PRO A 146 3.89 -22.05 1.52
CA PRO A 146 2.66 -21.26 1.31
C PRO A 146 1.37 -22.06 1.03
N TYR A 147 1.49 -23.32 0.59
CA TYR A 147 0.34 -24.22 0.38
C TYR A 147 0.01 -25.15 1.57
N PHE A 148 0.85 -25.20 2.60
CA PHE A 148 0.63 -26.04 3.79
C PHE A 148 0.43 -25.23 5.06
N GLU A 149 0.93 -24.01 5.09
CA GLU A 149 0.90 -23.15 6.26
C GLU A 149 0.22 -21.83 5.92
N GLU A 150 -0.66 -21.38 6.80
CA GLU A 150 -1.34 -20.08 6.71
C GLU A 150 -0.98 -19.25 7.95
N PHE A 151 -0.66 -17.97 7.76
CA PHE A 151 -0.49 -16.99 8.83
C PHE A 151 -0.93 -15.61 8.35
N ASP A 152 -1.43 -14.81 9.28
CA ASP A 152 -1.89 -13.45 9.02
C ASP A 152 -0.67 -12.51 9.05
N ILE A 153 -0.09 -12.20 7.89
CA ILE A 153 1.11 -11.36 7.79
C ILE A 153 0.85 -9.93 8.28
N GLU A 154 -0.40 -9.47 8.23
CA GLU A 154 -0.83 -8.19 8.76
C GLU A 154 -0.62 -8.02 10.27
N ASP A 155 -0.53 -9.12 11.03
CA ASP A 155 -0.23 -9.10 12.46
C ASP A 155 1.22 -8.71 12.76
N TYR A 156 2.07 -8.65 11.73
CA TYR A 156 3.51 -8.48 11.84
C TYR A 156 4.01 -7.16 11.27
N PHE A 157 3.18 -6.29 10.73
CA PHE A 157 3.66 -5.00 10.24
C PHE A 157 2.65 -3.86 10.39
N ASP A 158 3.20 -2.66 10.49
CA ASP A 158 2.47 -1.42 10.35
C ASP A 158 3.12 -0.51 9.30
N ILE A 159 2.43 0.58 8.95
CA ILE A 159 2.97 1.62 8.08
C ILE A 159 3.48 2.76 8.95
N LYS A 160 4.74 3.13 8.73
CA LYS A 160 5.34 4.34 9.28
C LYS A 160 5.60 5.34 8.17
N PHE A 161 5.60 6.63 8.50
CA PHE A 161 6.07 7.65 7.58
C PHE A 161 7.50 8.05 7.89
N VAL A 162 8.36 7.95 6.89
CA VAL A 162 9.69 8.56 6.92
C VAL A 162 9.52 10.04 6.65
N ASP A 163 10.01 10.82 7.60
CA ASP A 163 9.97 12.28 7.58
C ASP A 163 11.39 12.82 7.66
N THR A 164 11.91 13.26 6.52
CA THR A 164 13.29 13.79 6.40
C THR A 164 13.30 15.01 5.50
N ASN A 165 14.44 15.71 5.45
CA ASN A 165 14.65 16.80 4.50
C ASN A 165 14.55 16.34 3.03
N GLU A 166 14.70 15.05 2.75
CA GLU A 166 14.62 14.48 1.41
C GLU A 166 13.17 14.22 0.97
N GLY A 167 12.22 14.21 1.91
CA GLY A 167 10.80 14.08 1.62
C GLY A 167 10.01 13.34 2.70
N PHE A 168 8.75 13.09 2.34
CA PHE A 168 7.73 12.50 3.20
C PHE A 168 7.07 11.32 2.48
N TRP A 169 7.28 10.10 2.97
CA TRP A 169 6.74 8.89 2.32
C TRP A 169 6.51 7.75 3.32
N PRO A 170 5.58 6.82 3.02
CA PRO A 170 5.34 5.66 3.85
C PRO A 170 6.33 4.53 3.59
N GLU A 171 6.62 3.76 4.64
CA GLU A 171 7.39 2.52 4.64
C GLU A 171 6.73 1.48 5.55
N VAL A 172 7.02 0.21 5.28
CA VAL A 172 6.54 -0.90 6.11
C VAL A 172 7.54 -1.13 7.24
N GLU A 173 7.04 -1.29 8.45
CA GLU A 173 7.84 -1.66 9.62
C GLU A 173 7.33 -2.98 10.18
N PHE A 174 8.19 -4.01 10.15
CA PHE A 174 7.86 -5.32 10.69
C PHE A 174 8.14 -5.40 12.20
N ASN A 175 7.19 -5.95 12.94
CA ASN A 175 7.22 -6.20 14.37
C ASN A 175 7.18 -7.70 14.63
N TYR A 176 8.32 -8.27 15.03
CA TYR A 176 8.46 -9.71 15.21
C TYR A 176 8.12 -10.15 16.64
N LYS A 177 7.41 -11.27 16.75
CA LYS A 177 7.10 -11.91 18.03
C LYS A 177 8.28 -12.78 18.46
N ASP A 178 8.72 -12.66 19.72
CA ASP A 178 9.82 -13.47 20.26
C ASP A 178 9.33 -14.86 20.70
N ASN A 179 8.96 -15.68 19.72
CA ASN A 179 8.63 -17.09 19.88
C ASN A 179 9.04 -17.88 18.62
N SER A 180 9.02 -19.22 18.70
CA SER A 180 9.44 -20.11 17.59
C SER A 180 8.77 -19.75 16.26
N ASN A 181 7.45 -19.55 16.25
CA ASN A 181 6.71 -19.21 15.03
C ASN A 181 7.02 -17.79 14.51
N GLY A 182 7.17 -16.82 15.41
CA GLY A 182 7.55 -15.45 15.05
C GLY A 182 8.94 -15.38 14.39
N LYS A 183 9.90 -16.20 14.87
CA LYS A 183 11.23 -16.34 14.24
C LYS A 183 11.15 -16.98 12.85
N ARG A 184 10.28 -18.00 12.66
CA ARG A 184 10.05 -18.60 11.33
C ARG A 184 9.47 -17.59 10.34
N ILE A 185 8.51 -16.78 10.78
CA ILE A 185 7.89 -15.73 9.96
C ILE A 185 8.90 -14.64 9.62
N HIS A 186 9.75 -14.23 10.56
CA HIS A 186 10.87 -13.33 10.30
C HIS A 186 11.80 -13.90 9.22
N ASN A 187 12.21 -15.16 9.35
CA ASN A 187 13.04 -15.83 8.35
C ASN A 187 12.35 -15.87 6.97
N PHE A 188 11.03 -16.12 6.92
CA PHE A 188 10.26 -16.07 5.68
C PHE A 188 10.29 -14.67 5.04
N ILE A 189 10.02 -13.62 5.81
CA ILE A 189 10.04 -12.22 5.34
C ILE A 189 11.42 -11.86 4.75
N ASP A 190 12.49 -12.23 5.45
CA ASP A 190 13.87 -11.97 5.03
C ASP A 190 14.27 -12.76 3.78
N ASN A 191 13.95 -14.05 3.76
CA ASN A 191 14.25 -14.94 2.64
C ASN A 191 13.61 -14.48 1.34
N TYR A 192 12.43 -13.87 1.42
CA TYR A 192 11.66 -13.48 0.25
C TYR A 192 11.61 -11.97 0.00
N ASN A 193 12.42 -11.18 0.72
CA ASN A 193 12.50 -9.72 0.63
C ASN A 193 11.13 -9.01 0.75
N ILE A 194 10.25 -9.53 1.61
CA ILE A 194 8.86 -9.05 1.69
C ILE A 194 8.79 -7.58 2.13
N GLU A 195 9.63 -7.16 3.08
CA GLU A 195 9.71 -5.76 3.52
C GLU A 195 10.00 -4.79 2.36
N LYS A 196 10.99 -5.13 1.53
CA LYS A 196 11.32 -4.32 0.36
C LYS A 196 10.16 -4.29 -0.65
N THR A 197 9.54 -5.45 -0.89
CA THR A 197 8.41 -5.56 -1.83
C THR A 197 7.20 -4.77 -1.33
N TYR A 198 6.80 -4.93 -0.07
CA TYR A 198 5.65 -4.22 0.49
C TYR A 198 5.92 -2.72 0.61
N THR A 199 7.11 -2.31 1.07
CA THR A 199 7.50 -0.89 1.08
C THR A 199 7.42 -0.27 -0.32
N HIS A 200 7.86 -0.98 -1.36
CA HIS A 200 7.72 -0.49 -2.72
C HIS A 200 6.25 -0.31 -3.14
N ARG A 201 5.37 -1.28 -2.84
CA ARG A 201 3.94 -1.17 -3.18
C ARG A 201 3.21 -0.10 -2.38
N VAL A 202 3.53 0.03 -1.10
CA VAL A 202 3.05 1.12 -0.23
C VAL A 202 3.44 2.48 -0.82
N LYS A 203 4.68 2.64 -1.30
CA LYS A 203 5.13 3.86 -1.99
C LYS A 203 4.36 4.12 -3.28
N LEU A 204 4.11 3.09 -4.10
CA LEU A 204 3.31 3.22 -5.33
C LEU A 204 1.88 3.64 -5.02
N GLU A 205 1.25 3.07 -3.99
CA GLU A 205 -0.12 3.43 -3.63
C GLU A 205 -0.21 4.84 -3.05
N PHE A 206 0.78 5.24 -2.25
CA PHE A 206 0.88 6.62 -1.81
C PHE A 206 1.04 7.60 -2.98
N GLN A 207 1.87 7.27 -3.97
CA GLN A 207 2.00 8.07 -5.19
C GLN A 207 0.67 8.16 -5.96
N ARG A 208 -0.12 7.09 -6.00
CA ARG A 208 -1.46 7.09 -6.59
C ARG A 208 -2.39 8.05 -5.84
N ILE A 209 -2.44 7.95 -4.51
CA ILE A 209 -3.22 8.87 -3.65
C ILE A 209 -2.81 10.33 -3.91
N LEU A 210 -1.50 10.62 -3.92
CA LEU A 210 -0.98 11.96 -4.20
C LEU A 210 -1.34 12.44 -5.61
N THR A 211 -1.36 11.55 -6.60
CA THR A 211 -1.74 11.89 -7.99
C THR A 211 -3.22 12.23 -8.08
N ILE A 212 -4.08 11.46 -7.40
CA ILE A 212 -5.51 11.74 -7.33
C ILE A 212 -5.74 13.11 -6.67
N LEU A 213 -5.04 13.38 -5.57
CA LEU A 213 -5.06 14.67 -4.88
C LEU A 213 -4.52 15.82 -5.73
N ALA A 214 -3.45 15.59 -6.50
CA ALA A 214 -2.85 16.59 -7.38
C ALA A 214 -3.74 16.94 -8.57
N ASN A 215 -4.54 15.98 -9.05
CA ASN A 215 -5.57 16.22 -10.06
C ASN A 215 -6.75 17.04 -9.52
N SER A 216 -6.84 17.26 -8.21
CA SER A 216 -7.76 18.24 -7.66
C SER A 216 -7.33 19.64 -8.11
N PRO A 217 -8.18 20.36 -8.85
CA PRO A 217 -7.90 21.72 -9.29
C PRO A 217 -7.94 22.74 -8.14
N LEU A 218 -8.30 22.34 -6.93
CA LEU A 218 -8.31 23.20 -5.75
C LEU A 218 -6.97 23.12 -5.01
N THR A 219 -6.52 24.20 -4.40
CA THR A 219 -5.52 24.07 -3.34
C THR A 219 -6.17 23.36 -2.15
N LEU A 220 -5.50 22.32 -1.66
CA LEU A 220 -6.01 21.47 -0.60
C LEU A 220 -5.73 22.15 0.75
N THR A 221 -6.72 22.91 1.23
CA THR A 221 -6.69 23.45 2.60
C THR A 221 -6.66 22.31 3.61
N LYS A 222 -6.28 22.60 4.86
CA LYS A 222 -6.25 21.59 5.93
C LYS A 222 -7.57 20.81 6.04
N SER A 223 -8.69 21.52 6.11
CA SER A 223 -10.02 20.90 6.23
C SER A 223 -10.38 20.03 5.01
N ILE A 224 -10.06 20.49 3.80
CA ILE A 224 -10.31 19.74 2.56
C ILE A 224 -9.45 18.47 2.52
N LEU A 225 -8.15 18.59 2.81
CA LEU A 225 -7.23 17.46 2.81
C LEU A 225 -7.62 16.42 3.85
N GLN A 226 -8.02 16.86 5.05
CA GLN A 226 -8.54 16.00 6.11
C GLN A 226 -9.81 15.26 5.67
N LEU A 227 -10.77 15.97 5.09
CA LEU A 227 -12.01 15.35 4.59
C LEU A 227 -11.69 14.33 3.50
N TYR A 228 -10.78 14.66 2.58
CA TYR A 228 -10.41 13.77 1.49
C TYR A 228 -9.75 12.48 1.97
N ILE A 229 -8.76 12.60 2.87
CA ILE A 229 -8.07 11.44 3.45
C ILE A 229 -9.06 10.56 4.24
N LYS A 230 -10.00 11.16 4.98
CA LYS A 230 -11.06 10.41 5.70
C LYS A 230 -11.98 9.67 4.73
N ASN A 231 -12.38 10.30 3.62
CA ASN A 231 -13.21 9.65 2.61
C ASN A 231 -12.47 8.49 1.94
N LEU A 232 -11.22 8.70 1.52
CA LEU A 232 -10.37 7.64 0.98
C LEU A 232 -10.21 6.47 1.95
N ARG A 233 -10.04 6.76 3.26
CA ARG A 233 -9.94 5.70 4.27
C ARG A 233 -11.18 4.81 4.27
N GLU A 234 -12.38 5.38 4.23
CA GLU A 234 -13.61 4.59 4.22
C GLU A 234 -13.79 3.85 2.87
N GLU A 235 -13.44 4.45 1.73
CA GLU A 235 -13.43 3.76 0.43
C GLU A 235 -12.49 2.54 0.44
N TYR A 236 -11.23 2.72 0.84
CA TYR A 236 -10.28 1.61 0.93
C TYR A 236 -10.70 0.55 1.94
N LYS A 237 -11.37 0.96 3.02
CA LYS A 237 -11.93 0.02 4.01
C LYS A 237 -12.99 -0.87 3.38
N GLU A 238 -13.88 -0.32 2.56
CA GLU A 238 -14.87 -1.12 1.83
C GLU A 238 -14.20 -2.03 0.80
N TYR A 239 -13.23 -1.51 0.04
CA TYR A 239 -12.54 -2.29 -0.99
C TYR A 239 -11.76 -3.47 -0.42
N ARG A 240 -10.95 -3.26 0.64
CA ARG A 240 -10.17 -4.35 1.24
C ARG A 240 -11.05 -5.43 1.86
N GLU A 241 -12.26 -5.10 2.31
CA GLU A 241 -13.23 -6.07 2.83
C GLU A 241 -13.79 -6.94 1.71
N CYS A 242 -14.14 -6.34 0.58
CA CYS A 242 -14.61 -7.05 -0.62
C CYS A 242 -13.53 -7.94 -1.26
N GLU A 243 -12.25 -7.64 -1.01
CA GLU A 243 -11.12 -8.35 -1.60
C GLU A 243 -10.58 -9.51 -0.76
N LYS A 244 -11.19 -9.81 0.39
CA LYS A 244 -10.77 -10.90 1.26
C LYS A 244 -10.74 -12.24 0.53
N ILE A 245 -9.66 -13.00 0.73
CA ILE A 245 -9.49 -14.36 0.20
C ILE A 245 -9.73 -15.32 1.35
N LYS A 246 -10.77 -16.18 1.25
CA LYS A 246 -11.18 -17.10 2.32
C LYS A 246 -11.38 -16.41 3.69
N GLY A 247 -11.86 -15.16 3.69
CA GLY A 247 -12.09 -14.38 4.91
C GLY A 247 -10.84 -13.70 5.50
N LYS A 248 -9.67 -13.85 4.88
CA LYS A 248 -8.42 -13.17 5.25
C LYS A 248 -8.15 -11.96 4.35
N TYR A 249 -7.49 -10.93 4.87
CA TYR A 249 -7.14 -9.77 4.06
C TYR A 249 -6.14 -10.17 2.98
N TRP A 250 -6.37 -9.68 1.76
CA TRP A 250 -5.37 -9.76 0.71
C TRP A 250 -4.46 -8.53 0.83
N VAL A 251 -3.19 -8.75 1.18
CA VAL A 251 -2.22 -7.70 1.47
C VAL A 251 -1.63 -7.18 0.17
N ASP A 252 -2.43 -6.38 -0.54
CA ASP A 252 -2.03 -5.68 -1.75
C ASP A 252 -2.62 -4.26 -1.78
N GLN A 253 -2.91 -3.74 -2.97
CA GLN A 253 -3.15 -2.32 -3.22
C GLN A 253 -4.15 -1.64 -2.25
N ASN A 254 -5.38 -2.15 -2.13
CA ASN A 254 -6.40 -1.49 -1.31
C ASN A 254 -6.14 -1.64 0.20
N TYR A 255 -5.50 -2.75 0.61
CA TYR A 255 -5.07 -2.94 1.98
C TYR A 255 -4.00 -1.90 2.38
N PHE A 256 -3.00 -1.69 1.50
CA PHE A 256 -1.99 -0.65 1.72
C PHE A 256 -2.59 0.76 1.68
N GLY A 257 -3.50 1.04 0.75
CA GLY A 257 -4.23 2.31 0.68
C GLY A 257 -4.97 2.61 1.99
N PHE A 258 -5.66 1.61 2.55
CA PHE A 258 -6.30 1.73 3.85
C PHE A 258 -5.30 2.05 4.96
N LYS A 259 -4.21 1.28 5.10
CA LYS A 259 -3.22 1.47 6.16
C LYS A 259 -2.52 2.83 6.05
N ILE A 260 -2.25 3.30 4.84
CA ILE A 260 -1.72 4.66 4.59
C ILE A 260 -2.70 5.71 5.10
N CYS A 261 -3.97 5.63 4.68
CA CYS A 261 -4.98 6.60 5.07
C CYS A 261 -5.30 6.54 6.58
N GLU A 262 -5.30 5.35 7.18
CA GLU A 262 -5.45 5.15 8.62
C GLU A 262 -4.37 5.91 9.38
N TYR A 263 -3.10 5.71 9.03
CA TYR A 263 -1.99 6.45 9.65
C TYR A 263 -2.11 7.96 9.41
N LEU A 264 -2.40 8.39 8.17
CA LEU A 264 -2.54 9.80 7.84
C LEU A 264 -3.65 10.46 8.66
N VAL A 265 -4.81 9.82 8.84
CA VAL A 265 -5.92 10.37 9.67
C VAL A 265 -5.48 10.67 11.09
N GLU A 266 -4.54 9.91 11.66
CA GLU A 266 -4.04 10.13 13.01
C GLU A 266 -3.10 11.34 13.12
N ILE A 267 -2.35 11.64 12.05
CA ILE A 267 -1.30 12.67 12.08
C ILE A 267 -1.67 13.96 11.33
N ILE A 268 -2.76 13.96 10.55
CA ILE A 268 -3.17 15.07 9.66
C ILE A 268 -3.61 16.35 10.40
N ASP A 269 -3.77 16.29 11.73
CA ASP A 269 -4.04 17.48 12.55
C ASP A 269 -2.79 18.33 12.78
N ASN A 270 -1.59 17.80 12.52
CA ASN A 270 -0.34 18.55 12.61
C ASN A 270 -0.11 19.41 11.36
N ASP A 271 0.02 20.73 11.54
CA ASP A 271 0.23 21.68 10.44
C ASP A 271 1.52 21.40 9.63
N SER A 272 2.55 20.83 10.25
CA SER A 272 3.77 20.41 9.55
C SER A 272 3.51 19.25 8.58
N VAL A 273 2.65 18.30 8.95
CA VAL A 273 2.26 17.17 8.08
C VAL A 273 1.44 17.68 6.89
N ILE A 274 0.49 18.58 7.13
CA ILE A 274 -0.30 19.23 6.07
C ILE A 274 0.61 19.91 5.06
N TYR A 275 1.58 20.69 5.54
CA TYR A 275 2.53 21.38 4.69
C TYR A 275 3.30 20.40 3.80
N LYS A 276 3.89 19.35 4.37
CA LYS A 276 4.67 18.34 3.64
C LYS A 276 3.84 17.56 2.62
N LEU A 277 2.62 17.18 2.98
CA LEU A 277 1.69 16.55 2.04
C LEU A 277 1.38 17.48 0.87
N ASN A 278 1.10 18.76 1.14
CA ASN A 278 0.87 19.73 0.08
C ASN A 278 2.10 19.93 -0.81
N GLU A 279 3.32 19.95 -0.25
CA GLU A 279 4.54 19.96 -1.06
C GLU A 279 4.62 18.73 -1.99
N GLU A 280 4.39 17.53 -1.47
CA GLU A 280 4.39 16.30 -2.28
C GLU A 280 3.29 16.29 -3.36
N ILE A 281 2.10 16.82 -3.05
CA ILE A 281 1.01 16.94 -4.01
C ILE A 281 1.37 17.96 -5.11
N ASN A 282 1.93 19.10 -4.73
CA ASN A 282 2.28 20.17 -5.65
C ASN A 282 3.38 19.75 -6.64
N LYS A 283 4.34 18.91 -6.22
CA LYS A 283 5.34 18.30 -7.12
C LYS A 283 4.72 17.51 -8.28
N ARG A 284 3.46 17.08 -8.16
CA ARG A 284 2.76 16.22 -9.14
C ARG A 284 1.70 16.94 -9.96
N ARG A 285 1.42 18.22 -9.68
CA ARG A 285 0.43 19.00 -10.43
C ARG A 285 0.91 19.32 -11.84
N GLN A 286 0.04 19.18 -12.83
CA GLN A 286 0.35 19.64 -14.18
C GLN A 286 0.27 21.19 -14.26
N PRO A 287 1.10 21.85 -15.10
CA PRO A 287 1.07 23.30 -15.24
C PRO A 287 -0.30 23.88 -15.62
N SER A 288 -1.11 23.12 -16.39
CA SER A 288 -2.47 23.50 -16.78
C SER A 288 -3.50 23.44 -15.65
N GLN A 289 -3.18 22.75 -14.55
CA GLN A 289 -4.00 22.66 -13.33
C GLN A 289 -3.61 23.74 -12.31
N TYR A 290 -2.52 24.47 -12.56
CA TYR A 290 -2.01 25.52 -11.69
C TYR A 290 -2.80 26.80 -11.93
N ILE A 291 -3.50 27.29 -10.92
CA ILE A 291 -3.84 28.71 -10.90
C ILE A 291 -2.53 29.42 -10.53
N ALA A 292 -1.93 30.09 -11.51
CA ALA A 292 -0.80 30.96 -11.25
C ALA A 292 -1.31 32.18 -10.49
N PHE A 293 -1.38 32.05 -9.16
CA PHE A 293 -1.68 33.18 -8.30
C PHE A 293 -0.52 34.17 -8.34
N SER A 294 -0.85 35.44 -8.47
CA SER A 294 0.09 36.56 -8.34
C SER A 294 0.65 36.61 -6.91
N ASN A 295 -0.19 36.32 -5.91
CA ASN A 295 0.20 36.07 -4.54
C ASN A 295 0.50 34.58 -4.32
N GLN A 296 1.77 34.24 -4.12
CA GLN A 296 2.19 32.87 -3.81
C GLN A 296 1.62 32.36 -2.46
N GLU A 297 1.30 33.26 -1.54
CA GLU A 297 0.71 32.98 -0.23
C GLU A 297 -0.82 33.10 -0.23
N PHE A 298 -1.47 33.28 -1.39
CA PHE A 298 -2.92 33.55 -1.52
C PHE A 298 -3.78 32.65 -0.63
N GLN A 299 -3.51 31.36 -0.62
CA GLN A 299 -4.28 30.37 0.13
C GLN A 299 -3.99 30.40 1.64
N ASN A 300 -2.73 30.64 2.02
CA ASN A 300 -2.36 30.80 3.42
C ASN A 300 -3.00 32.07 3.99
N ASP A 301 -3.06 33.14 3.20
CA ASP A 301 -3.71 34.39 3.57
C ASP A 301 -5.23 34.22 3.66
N MET A 302 -5.84 33.51 2.71
CA MET A 302 -7.27 33.17 2.75
C MET A 302 -7.63 32.37 4.02
N ASN A 303 -6.79 31.40 4.39
CA ASN A 303 -6.97 30.59 5.60
C ASN A 303 -6.73 31.35 6.92
N LYS A 304 -6.11 32.54 6.87
CA LYS A 304 -5.90 33.42 8.03
C LYS A 304 -7.05 34.41 8.24
N VAL A 305 -7.96 34.57 7.28
CA VAL A 305 -9.12 35.47 7.38
C VAL A 305 -10.02 35.02 8.54
N GLN A 306 -10.11 35.84 9.59
CA GLN A 306 -10.92 35.54 10.78
C GLN A 306 -12.08 36.53 10.95
N THR A 307 -11.88 37.78 10.57
CA THR A 307 -12.82 38.89 10.73
C THR A 307 -13.23 39.50 9.40
N ILE A 308 -14.27 40.34 9.39
CA ILE A 308 -14.64 41.11 8.19
C ILE A 308 -13.52 42.03 7.74
N ARG A 309 -12.77 42.60 8.68
CA ARG A 309 -11.63 43.45 8.36
C ARG A 309 -10.53 42.67 7.65
N ASP A 310 -10.24 41.45 8.09
CA ASP A 310 -9.28 40.57 7.42
C ASP A 310 -9.76 40.21 6.02
N LEU A 311 -11.07 39.92 5.88
CA LEU A 311 -11.68 39.59 4.60
C LEU A 311 -11.60 40.77 3.62
N GLU A 312 -11.93 41.98 4.08
CA GLU A 312 -11.83 43.20 3.27
C GLU A 312 -10.40 43.44 2.79
N MET A 313 -9.42 43.32 3.69
CA MET A 313 -8.00 43.43 3.34
C MET A 313 -7.56 42.33 2.37
N PHE A 314 -7.97 41.09 2.61
CA PHE A 314 -7.64 39.95 1.78
C PHE A 314 -8.16 40.14 0.35
N VAL A 315 -9.44 40.46 0.21
CA VAL A 315 -10.09 40.63 -1.09
C VAL A 315 -9.48 41.80 -1.86
N LYS A 316 -9.15 42.90 -1.18
CA LYS A 316 -8.48 44.06 -1.80
C LYS A 316 -7.09 43.73 -2.32
N ASN A 317 -6.32 42.94 -1.56
CA ASN A 317 -4.94 42.60 -1.90
C ASN A 317 -4.83 41.44 -2.91
N ASN A 318 -5.90 40.68 -3.10
CA ASN A 318 -5.86 39.43 -3.87
C ASN A 318 -6.98 39.33 -4.90
N LYS A 319 -7.48 40.46 -5.42
CA LYS A 319 -8.69 40.51 -6.26
C LYS A 319 -8.60 39.61 -7.49
N GLU A 320 -7.53 39.73 -8.27
CA GLU A 320 -7.34 38.98 -9.52
C GLU A 320 -7.24 37.47 -9.24
N ASP A 321 -6.48 37.11 -8.21
CA ASP A 321 -6.29 35.74 -7.76
C ASP A 321 -7.59 35.13 -7.21
N LEU A 322 -8.38 35.93 -6.49
CA LEU A 322 -9.69 35.54 -5.98
C LEU A 322 -10.70 35.29 -7.10
N ILE A 323 -10.68 36.11 -8.16
CA ILE A 323 -11.50 35.90 -9.36
C ILE A 323 -11.09 34.61 -10.05
N ALA A 324 -9.80 34.38 -10.27
CA ALA A 324 -9.29 33.17 -10.89
C ALA A 324 -9.66 31.91 -10.08
N TYR A 325 -9.46 31.97 -8.75
CA TYR A 325 -9.88 30.94 -7.82
C TYR A 325 -11.38 30.66 -7.90
N TYR A 326 -12.21 31.70 -7.86
CA TYR A 326 -13.66 31.57 -7.90
C TYR A 326 -14.17 30.94 -9.20
N GLN A 327 -13.64 31.36 -10.35
CA GLN A 327 -14.00 30.78 -11.64
C GLN A 327 -13.68 29.28 -11.71
N GLN A 328 -12.58 28.86 -11.07
CA GLN A 328 -12.17 27.46 -11.02
C GLN A 328 -13.09 26.62 -10.13
N ILE A 329 -13.42 27.08 -8.92
CA ILE A 329 -14.29 26.35 -7.99
C ILE A 329 -15.73 26.29 -8.52
N LYS A 330 -16.21 27.34 -9.19
CA LYS A 330 -17.54 27.41 -9.81
C LYS A 330 -17.74 26.37 -10.91
N LYS A 331 -16.73 26.11 -11.76
CA LYS A 331 -16.80 25.06 -12.80
C LYS A 331 -17.06 23.66 -12.23
N GLN A 332 -16.78 23.46 -10.95
CA GLN A 332 -16.92 22.18 -10.25
C GLN A 332 -18.16 22.12 -9.36
N GLY A 333 -19.01 23.16 -9.37
CA GLY A 333 -20.20 23.25 -8.51
C GLY A 333 -19.90 23.51 -7.04
N LEU A 334 -18.72 24.03 -6.71
CA LEU A 334 -18.32 24.37 -5.35
C LEU A 334 -18.59 25.85 -5.04
N SER A 335 -18.86 26.15 -3.76
CA SER A 335 -19.01 27.51 -3.24
C SER A 335 -17.71 28.00 -2.62
N ILE A 336 -17.53 29.33 -2.58
CA ILE A 336 -16.41 29.95 -1.89
C ILE A 336 -16.54 29.76 -0.38
N ASP A 337 -15.43 29.46 0.31
CA ASP A 337 -15.38 29.22 1.75
C ASP A 337 -14.16 29.93 2.36
N PHE A 338 -14.36 30.61 3.48
CA PHE A 338 -13.28 31.16 4.31
C PHE A 338 -13.23 30.39 5.63
N PRO A 339 -12.33 29.39 5.79
CA PRO A 339 -12.44 28.39 6.85
C PRO A 339 -12.43 28.97 8.27
N LYS A 340 -11.64 30.03 8.50
CA LYS A 340 -11.52 30.66 9.83
C LYS A 340 -12.41 31.89 10.03
N LEU A 341 -13.20 32.28 9.02
CA LEU A 341 -14.06 33.46 9.10
C LEU A 341 -15.15 33.24 10.16
N PHE A 342 -15.15 34.08 11.19
CA PHE A 342 -15.98 33.97 12.39
C PHE A 342 -15.79 32.67 13.21
N ASN A 343 -14.68 31.95 13.00
CA ASN A 343 -14.40 30.70 13.68
C ASN A 343 -14.11 30.93 15.17
N VAL A 344 -14.75 30.17 16.04
CA VAL A 344 -14.55 30.20 17.50
C VAL A 344 -14.72 28.77 18.04
N ASP A 345 -13.86 28.36 18.97
CA ASP A 345 -13.93 27.09 19.71
C ASP A 345 -15.37 26.66 20.01
N GLU A 346 -15.80 25.55 19.41
CA GLU A 346 -17.15 24.99 19.55
C GLU A 346 -17.49 24.66 21.01
N ASP A 347 -16.49 24.37 21.84
CA ASP A 347 -16.63 23.92 23.24
C ASP A 347 -17.11 25.00 24.22
N ARG A 348 -17.14 26.29 23.84
CA ARG A 348 -17.39 27.40 24.78
C ARG A 348 -18.66 28.23 24.53
N LEU A 349 -19.46 27.94 23.49
CA LEU A 349 -20.61 28.78 23.13
C LEU A 349 -21.96 28.05 23.21
N ARG A 350 -22.99 28.79 23.64
CA ARG A 350 -24.39 28.31 23.60
C ARG A 350 -24.81 28.10 22.14
N LYS A 351 -25.53 27.00 21.86
CA LYS A 351 -26.03 26.59 20.53
C LYS A 351 -26.59 27.74 19.67
N LYS A 352 -27.38 28.64 20.27
CA LYS A 352 -27.96 29.82 19.58
C LYS A 352 -26.91 30.80 19.05
N CYS A 353 -25.81 31.03 19.77
CA CYS A 353 -24.73 31.91 19.34
C CYS A 353 -23.88 31.31 18.21
N LEU A 354 -23.82 29.98 18.14
CA LEU A 354 -23.14 29.26 17.06
C LEU A 354 -23.95 29.36 15.75
N ASP A 355 -25.26 29.14 15.83
CA ASP A 355 -26.17 29.26 14.67
C ASP A 355 -26.15 30.66 14.06
N ASP A 356 -26.17 31.72 14.89
CA ASP A 356 -26.12 33.10 14.41
C ASP A 356 -24.80 33.43 13.70
N LYS A 357 -23.66 32.89 14.18
CA LYS A 357 -22.36 33.08 13.53
C LYS A 357 -22.24 32.32 12.20
N LEU A 358 -22.73 31.07 12.15
CA LEU A 358 -22.77 30.29 10.91
C LEU A 358 -23.64 30.95 9.84
N ARG A 359 -24.79 31.54 10.24
CA ARG A 359 -25.62 32.34 9.34
C ARG A 359 -24.87 33.56 8.80
N LYS A 360 -24.18 34.30 9.67
CA LYS A 360 -23.36 35.46 9.26
C LYS A 360 -22.24 35.07 8.30
N LYS A 361 -21.54 33.96 8.56
CA LYS A 361 -20.50 33.42 7.67
C LYS A 361 -21.07 33.17 6.26
N ARG A 362 -22.13 32.36 6.16
CA ARG A 362 -22.76 32.02 4.88
C ARG A 362 -23.25 33.24 4.11
N LEU A 363 -23.85 34.21 4.81
CA LEU A 363 -24.34 35.44 4.20
C LEU A 363 -23.18 36.23 3.58
N ILE A 364 -22.06 36.34 4.29
CA ILE A 364 -20.86 37.04 3.79
C ILE A 364 -20.23 36.32 2.61
N GLU A 365 -20.16 34.99 2.64
CA GLU A 365 -19.67 34.19 1.51
C GLU A 365 -20.54 34.36 0.26
N GLU A 366 -21.86 34.43 0.41
CA GLU A 366 -22.78 34.73 -0.70
C GLU A 366 -22.64 36.18 -1.19
N ILE A 367 -22.33 37.15 -0.32
CA ILE A 367 -22.01 38.52 -0.76
C ILE A 367 -20.72 38.52 -1.58
N VAL A 368 -19.65 37.87 -1.11
CA VAL A 368 -18.40 37.78 -1.88
C VAL A 368 -18.66 37.15 -3.25
N LYS A 369 -19.42 36.05 -3.27
CA LYS A 369 -19.85 35.38 -4.50
C LYS A 369 -20.60 36.33 -5.43
N TYR A 370 -21.59 37.09 -4.92
CA TYR A 370 -22.32 38.08 -5.70
C TYR A 370 -21.38 39.09 -6.38
N TYR A 371 -20.40 39.63 -5.66
CA TYR A 371 -19.43 40.58 -6.22
C TYR A 371 -18.61 39.97 -7.35
N LEU A 372 -18.16 38.74 -7.15
CA LEU A 372 -17.37 37.99 -8.15
C LEU A 372 -18.19 37.67 -9.39
N GLU A 373 -19.48 37.34 -9.23
CA GLU A 373 -20.37 37.02 -10.35
C GLU A 373 -20.86 38.25 -11.10
N SER A 374 -21.13 39.35 -10.40
CA SER A 374 -21.62 40.58 -10.99
C SER A 374 -20.49 41.48 -11.51
N GLY A 375 -19.22 41.12 -11.26
CA GLY A 375 -18.06 41.96 -11.58
C GLY A 375 -18.06 43.29 -10.82
N LYS A 376 -18.69 43.36 -9.63
CA LYS A 376 -18.76 44.59 -8.83
C LYS A 376 -17.39 44.89 -8.23
N SER A 377 -17.04 46.18 -8.09
CA SER A 377 -15.81 46.55 -7.39
C SER A 377 -15.90 46.24 -5.90
N PHE A 378 -14.78 45.83 -5.30
CA PHE A 378 -14.67 45.59 -3.86
C PHE A 378 -14.37 46.85 -3.04
N ASP A 379 -14.30 48.03 -3.67
CA ASP A 379 -13.95 49.29 -2.99
C ASP A 379 -14.90 49.64 -1.82
N HIS A 380 -16.17 49.25 -1.91
CA HIS A 380 -17.20 49.47 -0.88
C HIS A 380 -17.59 48.20 -0.13
N PHE A 381 -16.82 47.11 -0.29
CA PHE A 381 -17.19 45.79 0.23
C PHE A 381 -17.41 45.77 1.74
N GLY A 382 -16.57 46.46 2.52
CA GLY A 382 -16.72 46.54 3.98
C GLY A 382 -18.02 47.25 4.40
N GLU A 383 -18.36 48.35 3.74
CA GLU A 383 -19.58 49.14 4.00
C GLU A 383 -20.84 48.35 3.64
N ASP A 384 -20.81 47.65 2.50
CA ASP A 384 -21.90 46.81 2.02
C ASP A 384 -22.12 45.61 2.96
N CYS A 385 -21.05 44.98 3.45
CA CYS A 385 -21.14 43.92 4.46
C CYS A 385 -21.71 44.44 5.79
N ALA A 386 -21.25 45.60 6.27
CA ALA A 386 -21.71 46.19 7.52
C ALA A 386 -23.20 46.57 7.49
N SER A 387 -23.68 47.04 6.33
CA SER A 387 -25.09 47.41 6.12
C SER A 387 -26.03 46.21 6.12
N ILE A 388 -25.53 45.02 5.77
CA ILE A 388 -26.32 43.79 5.70
C ILE A 388 -26.30 43.01 7.03
N ILE A 389 -25.20 43.07 7.78
CA ILE A 389 -25.05 42.35 9.07
C ILE A 389 -25.68 43.09 10.26
N THR A 390 -25.98 44.39 10.10
CA THR A 390 -26.70 45.19 11.11
C THR A 390 -28.21 44.97 11.09
N ILE A 391 -28.73 44.23 10.09
CA ILE A 391 -30.11 43.71 10.00
C ILE A 391 -30.14 42.30 10.59
#